data_AF-A0A1D6EFB7-F1
#
_entry.id   AF-A0A1D6EFB7-F1
#
_cell.length_a   1.000
_cell.length_b   1.000
_cell.length_c   1.000
_cell.angle_alpha   90.00
_cell.angle_beta   90.00
_cell.angle_gamma   90.00
#
_symmetry.space_group_name_H-M   'P 1'
#
loop_
_entity.id
_entity.type
_entity.pdbx_description
1 polymer ?
#
loop_
_entity_poly.entity_id
_entity_poly.type
_entity_poly.pdbx_seq_one_letter_code
_entity_poly.pdbx_strand_id
1 'polypeptide(L)'
;MRLRSRAIFPLVRTTAITTSAVSSPPAVLSVGHALRERRRFTEDDVAAYAAVSGDRNPVHLDDAVARELSGFQRGRVVHGMLVASLFPSVIAASFPGAVYASQTLKFAAPVYVGDEVVARVKALNIRMIGTTNCSTTSRYLYAPASLAHTFALVKTST
;
A
#
# COMPACT_ATOMS: atom_id res chain seq x y z
N MET A 1 23.96 -16.39 -61.24
CA MET A 1 22.49 -16.41 -61.43
C MET A 1 21.85 -16.10 -60.07
N ARG A 2 21.18 -14.95 -59.93
CA ARG A 2 20.74 -14.40 -58.64
C ARG A 2 19.52 -15.15 -58.11
N LEU A 3 19.58 -15.71 -56.90
CA LEU A 3 18.39 -16.04 -56.12
C LEU A 3 18.40 -15.23 -54.82
N ARG A 4 17.40 -14.36 -54.70
CA ARG A 4 17.06 -13.60 -53.48
C ARG A 4 16.40 -14.55 -52.49
N SER A 5 17.09 -14.92 -51.42
CA SER A 5 16.44 -15.60 -50.29
C SER A 5 15.81 -14.56 -49.37
N ARG A 6 14.49 -14.66 -49.21
CA ARG A 6 13.64 -13.75 -48.44
C ARG A 6 13.87 -14.00 -46.94
N ALA A 7 14.10 -12.94 -46.18
CA ALA A 7 14.10 -12.98 -44.72
C ALA A 7 12.70 -13.37 -44.21
N ILE A 8 12.63 -14.45 -43.42
CA ILE A 8 11.42 -14.90 -42.73
C ILE A 8 11.42 -14.19 -41.37
N PHE A 9 10.60 -13.15 -41.22
CA PHE A 9 10.30 -12.56 -39.92
C PHE A 9 9.34 -13.48 -39.15
N PRO A 10 9.60 -13.84 -37.88
CA PRO A 10 8.64 -14.60 -37.10
C PRO A 10 7.44 -13.71 -36.78
N LEU A 11 6.25 -14.21 -37.11
CA LEU A 11 4.96 -13.62 -36.79
C LEU A 11 4.78 -13.60 -35.26
N VAL A 12 5.00 -12.45 -34.63
CA VAL A 12 4.70 -12.24 -33.20
C VAL A 12 3.19 -12.35 -33.05
N ARG A 13 2.75 -13.44 -32.42
CA ARG A 13 1.34 -13.70 -32.12
C ARG A 13 0.97 -12.84 -30.90
N THR A 14 0.40 -11.66 -31.13
CA THR A 14 -0.18 -10.83 -30.08
C THR A 14 -1.36 -11.57 -29.46
N THR A 15 -1.13 -12.20 -28.31
CA THR A 15 -2.22 -12.66 -27.45
C THR A 15 -2.84 -11.45 -26.80
N ALA A 16 -4.10 -11.16 -27.14
CA ALA A 16 -4.90 -10.16 -26.47
C ALA A 16 -5.00 -10.51 -24.98
N ILE A 17 -4.43 -9.66 -24.13
CA ILE A 17 -4.67 -9.71 -22.69
C ILE A 17 -6.10 -9.24 -22.49
N THR A 18 -7.01 -10.17 -22.25
CA THR A 18 -8.36 -9.86 -21.82
C THR A 18 -8.29 -9.37 -20.37
N THR A 19 -8.06 -8.06 -20.19
CA THR A 19 -8.25 -7.42 -18.88
C THR A 19 -9.75 -7.43 -18.58
N SER A 20 -10.19 -8.41 -17.81
CA SER A 20 -11.54 -8.40 -17.23
C SER A 20 -11.61 -7.28 -16.19
N ALA A 21 -12.02 -6.10 -16.62
CA ALA A 21 -12.34 -5.01 -15.73
C ALA A 21 -13.57 -5.38 -14.89
N VAL A 22 -13.35 -5.77 -13.63
CA VAL A 22 -14.43 -5.74 -12.63
C VAL A 22 -14.57 -4.28 -12.21
N SER A 23 -15.31 -3.49 -12.98
CA SER A 23 -15.71 -2.15 -12.55
C SER A 23 -16.99 -2.26 -11.72
N SER A 24 -16.84 -2.62 -10.45
CA SER A 24 -17.85 -2.22 -9.48
C SER A 24 -17.94 -0.68 -9.50
N PRO A 25 -19.13 -0.07 -9.46
CA PRO A 25 -19.23 1.37 -9.34
C PRO A 25 -18.41 1.82 -8.13
N PRO A 26 -17.73 3.00 -8.19
CA PRO A 26 -16.93 3.48 -7.08
C PRO A 26 -17.84 3.48 -5.85
N ALA A 27 -17.45 2.71 -4.83
CA ALA A 27 -18.20 2.63 -3.60
C ALA A 27 -18.38 4.07 -3.09
N VAL A 28 -19.63 4.53 -3.02
CA VAL A 28 -19.91 5.88 -2.54
C VAL A 28 -19.45 5.93 -1.08
N LEU A 29 -18.33 6.61 -0.84
CA LEU A 29 -17.75 6.73 0.49
C LEU A 29 -18.76 7.44 1.40
N SER A 30 -19.08 6.80 2.52
CA SER A 30 -19.96 7.35 3.55
C SER A 30 -19.22 7.40 4.88
N VAL A 31 -19.54 8.39 5.72
CA VAL A 31 -19.01 8.47 7.08
C VAL A 31 -19.35 7.16 7.81
N GLY A 32 -18.38 6.62 8.54
CA GLY A 32 -18.50 5.35 9.23
C GLY A 32 -18.03 4.14 8.43
N HIS A 33 -17.91 4.23 7.10
CA HIS A 33 -17.40 3.14 6.27
C HIS A 33 -15.99 2.75 6.72
N ALA A 34 -15.76 1.44 6.90
CA ALA A 34 -14.49 0.89 7.34
C ALA A 34 -13.93 -0.10 6.32
N LEU A 35 -12.64 0.05 6.01
CA LEU A 35 -11.86 -0.84 5.16
C LEU A 35 -10.82 -1.56 6.00
N ARG A 36 -10.42 -2.75 5.56
CA ARG A 36 -9.39 -3.55 6.23
C ARG A 36 -8.55 -4.33 5.22
N GLU A 37 -7.29 -4.50 5.55
CA GLU A 37 -6.36 -5.38 4.85
C GLU A 37 -5.53 -6.15 5.87
N ARG A 38 -5.18 -7.39 5.53
CA ARG A 38 -4.31 -8.24 6.33
C ARG A 38 -3.08 -8.56 5.52
N ARG A 39 -1.91 -8.48 6.16
CA ARG A 39 -0.64 -8.86 5.53
C ARG A 39 0.30 -9.48 6.54
N ARG A 40 1.09 -10.45 6.09
CA ARG A 40 2.29 -10.92 6.77
C ARG A 40 3.48 -10.42 5.96
N PHE A 41 4.39 -9.71 6.60
CA PHE A 41 5.61 -9.25 5.94
C PHE A 41 6.66 -10.35 6.00
N THR A 42 7.28 -10.59 4.86
CA THR A 42 8.37 -11.56 4.67
C THR A 42 9.73 -10.89 4.82
N GLU A 43 10.78 -11.70 4.86
CA GLU A 43 12.17 -11.22 4.84
C GLU A 43 12.46 -10.45 3.55
N ASP A 44 11.95 -10.95 2.42
CA ASP A 44 12.10 -10.32 1.10
C ASP A 44 11.41 -8.97 1.05
N ASP A 45 10.23 -8.81 1.65
CA ASP A 45 9.55 -7.51 1.76
C ASP A 45 10.42 -6.49 2.51
N VAL A 46 11.04 -6.92 3.62
CA VAL A 46 11.89 -6.08 4.46
C VAL A 46 13.18 -5.71 3.73
N ALA A 47 13.82 -6.66 3.06
CA ALA A 47 15.03 -6.44 2.27
C ALA A 47 14.75 -5.51 1.07
N ALA A 48 13.64 -5.72 0.35
CA ALA A 48 13.21 -4.88 -0.75
C ALA A 48 12.90 -3.45 -0.28
N TYR A 49 12.22 -3.31 0.87
CA TYR A 49 11.94 -2.00 1.44
C TYR A 49 13.22 -1.27 1.88
N ALA A 50 14.16 -1.97 2.51
CA ALA A 50 15.46 -1.39 2.87
C ALA A 50 16.23 -0.91 1.63
N ALA A 51 16.14 -1.65 0.51
CA ALA A 51 16.79 -1.27 -0.74
C ALA A 51 16.18 -0.01 -1.36
N VAL A 52 14.84 0.10 -1.41
CA VAL A 52 14.15 1.24 -2.05
C VAL A 52 14.10 2.49 -1.16
N SER A 53 13.94 2.33 0.16
CA SER A 53 13.84 3.44 1.10
C SER A 53 15.21 3.98 1.52
N GLY A 54 16.26 3.17 1.39
CA GLY A 54 17.59 3.46 1.94
C GLY A 54 17.70 3.22 3.45
N ASP A 55 16.61 2.86 4.14
CA ASP A 55 16.64 2.50 5.56
C ASP A 55 17.23 1.10 5.74
N ARG A 56 18.56 1.07 5.87
CA ARG A 56 19.35 -0.14 6.10
C ARG A 56 19.74 -0.31 7.56
N ASN A 57 18.94 0.21 8.51
CA ASN A 57 19.19 0.00 9.92
C ASN A 57 19.27 -1.52 10.21
N PRO A 58 20.38 -2.04 10.78
CA PRO A 58 20.56 -3.48 11.00
C PRO A 58 19.46 -4.15 11.84
N VAL A 59 18.72 -3.40 12.65
CA VAL A 59 17.57 -3.94 13.42
C VAL A 59 16.48 -4.58 12.54
N HIS A 60 16.46 -4.23 11.25
CA HIS A 60 15.54 -4.78 10.27
C HIS A 60 16.13 -5.96 9.49
N LEU A 61 17.45 -6.14 9.47
CA LEU A 61 18.14 -7.04 8.54
C LEU A 61 18.93 -8.15 9.25
N ASP A 62 19.28 -7.97 10.52
CA ASP A 62 20.12 -8.88 11.28
C ASP A 62 19.45 -9.25 12.61
N ASP A 63 19.22 -10.55 12.79
CA ASP A 63 18.56 -11.09 13.98
C ASP A 63 19.41 -10.95 15.26
N ALA A 64 20.74 -11.06 15.15
CA ALA A 64 21.64 -10.92 16.29
C ALA A 64 21.67 -9.46 16.75
N VAL A 65 21.83 -8.51 15.83
CA VAL A 65 21.80 -7.07 16.17
C VAL A 65 20.45 -6.67 16.78
N ALA A 66 19.35 -7.14 16.21
CA ALA A 66 18.02 -6.84 16.73
C ALA A 66 17.83 -7.35 18.16
N ARG A 67 18.30 -8.57 18.48
CA ARG A 67 18.19 -9.17 19.81
C ARG A 67 19.16 -8.55 20.82
N GLU A 68 20.44 -8.48 20.47
CA GLU A 68 21.53 -8.20 21.40
C GLU A 68 21.71 -6.70 21.65
N LEU A 69 21.63 -5.88 20.61
CA LEU A 69 21.90 -4.44 20.71
C LEU A 69 20.64 -3.60 20.90
N SER A 70 19.51 -4.07 20.41
CA SER A 70 18.25 -3.29 20.37
C SER A 70 17.12 -3.86 21.25
N GLY A 71 17.33 -5.03 21.87
CA GLY A 71 16.37 -5.61 22.81
C GLY A 71 15.10 -6.20 22.17
N PHE A 72 15.08 -6.41 20.85
CA PHE A 72 13.96 -7.05 20.16
C PHE A 72 14.05 -8.57 20.30
N GLN A 73 13.43 -9.08 21.37
CA GLN A 73 13.59 -10.47 21.83
C GLN A 73 13.32 -11.55 20.76
N ARG A 74 12.39 -11.29 19.83
CA ARG A 74 12.02 -12.30 18.81
C ARG A 74 12.88 -12.24 17.54
N GLY A 75 13.81 -11.29 17.41
CA GLY A 75 14.64 -11.12 16.21
C GLY A 75 14.37 -9.79 15.50
N ARG A 76 14.71 -9.73 14.20
CA ARG A 76 14.52 -8.53 13.38
C ARG A 76 13.06 -8.10 13.32
N VAL A 77 12.86 -6.79 13.27
CA VAL A 77 11.54 -6.15 13.21
C VAL A 77 11.30 -5.56 11.84
N VAL A 78 10.04 -5.49 11.40
CA VAL A 78 9.63 -4.84 10.16
C VAL A 78 9.76 -3.33 10.31
N HIS A 79 10.22 -2.62 9.26
CA HIS A 79 10.22 -1.16 9.26
C HIS A 79 8.84 -0.60 9.57
N GLY A 80 8.75 0.36 10.49
CA GLY A 80 7.46 0.98 10.85
C GLY A 80 6.75 1.59 9.63
N MET A 81 7.51 2.22 8.74
CA MET A 81 6.96 2.81 7.51
C MET A 81 6.56 1.76 6.46
N LEU A 82 7.20 0.60 6.41
CA LEU A 82 6.74 -0.52 5.58
C LEU A 82 5.38 -1.02 6.07
N VAL A 83 5.19 -1.14 7.38
CA VAL A 83 3.88 -1.46 7.96
C VAL A 83 2.86 -0.37 7.63
N ALA A 84 3.25 0.90 7.73
CA ALA A 84 2.36 2.03 7.42
C ALA A 84 1.96 2.10 5.94
N SER A 85 2.73 1.50 5.03
CA SER A 85 2.40 1.45 3.59
C SER A 85 1.07 0.73 3.28
N LEU A 86 0.55 -0.06 4.23
CA LEU A 86 -0.78 -0.67 4.11
C LEU A 86 -1.91 0.36 4.05
N PHE A 87 -1.78 1.52 4.69
CA PHE A 87 -2.84 2.54 4.68
C PHE A 87 -3.11 3.10 3.27
N PRO A 88 -2.12 3.62 2.53
CA PRO A 88 -2.34 4.05 1.16
C PRO A 88 -2.71 2.88 0.23
N SER A 89 -2.22 1.65 0.47
CA SER A 89 -2.65 0.44 -0.28
C SER A 89 -4.17 0.23 -0.19
N VAL A 90 -4.71 0.15 1.03
CA VAL A 90 -6.14 -0.04 1.29
C VAL A 90 -7.00 1.04 0.61
N ILE A 91 -6.55 2.29 0.71
CA ILE A 91 -7.24 3.45 0.16
C ILE A 91 -7.23 3.40 -1.36
N ALA A 92 -6.07 3.17 -1.98
CA ALA A 92 -5.91 3.13 -3.43
C ALA A 92 -6.72 1.98 -4.06
N ALA A 93 -6.78 0.82 -3.41
CA ALA A 93 -7.56 -0.32 -3.88
C ALA A 93 -9.08 -0.04 -3.90
N SER A 94 -9.58 0.76 -2.95
CA SER A 94 -11.01 1.07 -2.83
C SER A 94 -11.42 2.34 -3.57
N PHE A 95 -10.50 3.30 -3.69
CA PHE A 95 -10.74 4.62 -4.28
C PHE A 95 -9.61 4.97 -5.26
N PRO A 96 -9.66 4.43 -6.49
CA PRO A 96 -8.69 4.78 -7.52
C PRO A 96 -8.65 6.31 -7.76
N GLY A 97 -7.44 6.88 -7.78
CA GLY A 97 -7.23 8.32 -7.94
C GLY A 97 -7.31 9.13 -6.63
N ALA A 98 -7.57 8.49 -5.48
CA ALA A 98 -7.46 9.16 -4.19
C ALA A 98 -6.02 9.58 -3.90
N VAL A 99 -5.86 10.78 -3.32
CA VAL A 99 -4.56 11.34 -2.93
C VAL A 99 -4.38 11.19 -1.43
N TYR A 100 -3.31 10.51 -1.02
CA TYR A 100 -2.95 10.35 0.39
C TYR A 100 -2.11 11.53 0.88
N ALA A 101 -2.78 12.57 1.38
CA ALA A 101 -2.16 13.89 1.58
C ALA A 101 -1.38 14.05 2.90
N SER A 102 -1.81 13.39 3.98
CA SER A 102 -1.21 13.56 5.31
C SER A 102 -1.44 12.34 6.18
N GLN A 103 -0.51 12.11 7.12
CA GLN A 103 -0.59 11.01 8.05
C GLN A 103 0.12 11.36 9.36
N THR A 104 -0.52 11.03 10.48
CA THR A 104 0.10 11.00 11.81
C THR A 104 0.17 9.56 12.28
N LEU A 105 1.31 9.14 12.80
CA LEU A 105 1.56 7.78 13.25
C LEU A 105 2.17 7.74 14.65
N LYS A 106 1.87 6.66 15.36
CA LYS A 106 2.59 6.23 16.56
C LYS A 106 2.93 4.75 16.42
N PHE A 107 4.21 4.42 16.45
CA PHE A 107 4.68 3.04 16.47
C PHE A 107 4.68 2.53 17.93
N ALA A 108 3.57 1.93 18.34
CA ALA A 108 3.33 1.56 19.73
C ALA A 108 4.05 0.28 20.18
N ALA A 109 4.30 -0.65 19.24
CA ALA A 109 4.95 -1.92 19.49
C ALA A 109 5.69 -2.38 18.22
N PRO A 110 6.78 -3.17 18.36
CA PRO A 110 7.47 -3.75 17.22
C PRO A 110 6.57 -4.78 16.51
N VAL A 111 6.73 -4.85 15.19
CA VAL A 111 6.15 -5.91 14.35
C VAL A 111 7.28 -6.81 13.93
N TYR A 112 7.16 -8.11 14.16
CA TYR A 112 8.19 -9.06 13.75
C TYR A 112 7.88 -9.63 12.37
N VAL A 113 8.92 -10.05 11.66
CA VAL A 113 8.75 -10.73 10.37
C VAL A 113 7.88 -11.99 10.57
N GLY A 114 6.92 -12.20 9.68
CA GLY A 114 5.93 -13.27 9.76
C GLY A 114 4.70 -12.97 10.63
N ASP A 115 4.70 -11.90 11.44
CA ASP A 115 3.52 -11.48 12.20
C ASP A 115 2.38 -11.10 11.23
N GLU A 116 1.14 -11.45 11.58
CA GLU A 116 -0.04 -10.93 10.88
C GLU A 116 -0.36 -9.52 11.36
N VAL A 117 -0.36 -8.59 10.41
CA VAL A 117 -0.76 -7.21 10.61
C VAL A 117 -2.12 -6.99 9.97
N VAL A 118 -3.01 -6.32 10.70
CA VAL A 118 -4.32 -5.90 10.20
C VAL A 118 -4.38 -4.37 10.15
N ALA A 119 -4.37 -3.81 8.94
CA ALA A 119 -4.64 -2.39 8.74
C ALA A 119 -6.16 -2.17 8.73
N ARG A 120 -6.63 -1.10 9.39
CA ARG A 120 -8.02 -0.68 9.38
C ARG A 120 -8.10 0.82 9.13
N VAL A 121 -8.94 1.21 8.17
CA VAL A 121 -9.19 2.61 7.82
C VAL A 121 -10.68 2.88 8.00
N LYS A 122 -11.04 3.97 8.67
CA LYS A 122 -12.44 4.37 8.83
C LYS A 122 -12.65 5.80 8.36
N ALA A 123 -13.66 6.03 7.53
CA ALA A 123 -14.08 7.37 7.16
C ALA A 123 -14.72 8.05 8.36
N LEU A 124 -14.08 9.10 8.88
CA LEU A 124 -14.60 9.87 10.01
C LEU A 124 -15.37 11.11 9.55
N ASN A 125 -14.86 11.78 8.52
CA ASN A 125 -15.43 13.00 7.96
C ASN A 125 -15.26 12.97 6.44
N ILE A 126 -16.23 13.53 5.72
CA ILE A 126 -16.18 13.68 4.27
C ILE A 126 -16.55 15.12 3.97
N ARG A 127 -15.67 15.81 3.26
CA ARG A 127 -15.91 17.17 2.78
C ARG A 127 -15.99 17.13 1.26
N MET A 128 -17.08 17.60 0.70
CA MET A 128 -17.13 17.84 -0.74
C MET A 128 -16.43 19.17 -1.04
N ILE A 129 -15.43 19.14 -1.91
CA ILE A 129 -14.87 20.36 -2.48
C ILE A 129 -15.50 20.53 -3.85
N GLY A 130 -16.45 21.46 -3.96
CA GLY A 130 -17.06 21.79 -5.24
C GLY A 130 -16.15 22.70 -6.06
N THR A 131 -15.99 22.41 -7.35
CA THR A 131 -15.65 23.43 -8.33
C THR A 131 -16.97 23.97 -8.87
N THR A 132 -17.50 25.03 -8.27
CA THR A 132 -18.58 25.80 -8.88
C THR A 132 -17.93 26.60 -10.00
N ASN A 133 -17.96 26.06 -11.23
CA ASN A 133 -17.92 26.77 -12.53
C ASN A 133 -17.56 25.77 -13.65
N CYS A 134 -18.54 24.97 -14.11
CA CYS A 134 -18.72 24.52 -15.50
C CYS A 134 -19.83 23.46 -15.50
N SER A 135 -20.70 23.47 -16.51
CA SER A 135 -21.93 22.68 -16.70
C SER A 135 -21.71 21.16 -16.89
N THR A 136 -20.65 20.59 -16.32
CA THR A 136 -20.43 19.14 -16.23
C THR A 136 -19.79 18.87 -14.87
N THR A 137 -20.63 18.47 -13.90
CA THR A 137 -20.21 18.17 -12.54
C THR A 137 -19.34 16.92 -12.51
N SER A 138 -18.04 17.07 -12.79
CA SER A 138 -17.03 16.08 -12.43
C SER A 138 -16.87 16.10 -10.91
N ARG A 139 -17.45 15.10 -10.24
CA ARG A 139 -17.34 14.94 -8.78
C ARG A 139 -15.93 14.46 -8.43
N TYR A 140 -15.01 15.38 -8.21
CA TYR A 140 -13.74 15.05 -7.56
C TYR A 140 -13.97 14.98 -6.04
N LEU A 141 -13.90 13.77 -5.48
CA LEU A 141 -13.88 13.57 -4.02
C LEU A 141 -12.48 13.92 -3.51
N TYR A 142 -12.27 15.17 -3.15
CA TYR A 142 -11.11 15.56 -2.37
C TYR A 142 -11.38 15.27 -0.89
N ALA A 143 -10.82 14.18 -0.37
CA ALA A 143 -10.75 13.95 1.07
C ALA A 143 -9.38 14.45 1.56
N PRO A 144 -9.28 15.66 2.16
CA PRO A 144 -8.07 15.99 2.88
C PRO A 144 -7.97 14.98 4.01
N ALA A 145 -6.84 14.30 4.14
CA ALA A 145 -6.54 13.45 5.29
C ALA A 145 -6.33 14.28 6.59
N SER A 146 -7.01 15.41 6.72
CA SER A 146 -7.09 16.18 7.95
C SER A 146 -8.08 15.48 8.90
N LEU A 147 -7.54 14.99 10.02
CA LEU A 147 -8.26 14.40 11.15
C LEU A 147 -8.75 12.95 11.00
N ALA A 148 -7.94 12.09 10.37
CA ALA A 148 -7.90 10.70 10.81
C ALA A 148 -6.83 10.59 11.89
N HIS A 149 -7.23 10.49 13.16
CA HIS A 149 -6.40 9.81 14.16
C HIS A 149 -6.22 8.38 13.67
N THR A 150 -5.24 8.16 12.78
CA THR A 150 -4.91 6.83 12.29
C THR A 150 -4.09 6.17 13.38
N PHE A 151 -4.80 5.65 14.40
CA PHE A 151 -4.21 4.68 15.30
C PHE A 151 -3.94 3.42 14.49
N ALA A 152 -2.69 3.24 14.06
CA ALA A 152 -2.17 1.94 13.71
C ALA A 152 -2.06 1.12 15.00
N LEU A 153 -3.17 0.55 15.47
CA LEU A 153 -3.11 -0.49 16.49
C LEU A 153 -2.73 -1.77 15.75
N VAL A 154 -1.42 -1.99 15.58
CA VAL A 154 -0.92 -3.27 15.09
C VAL A 154 -1.18 -4.29 16.19
N LYS A 155 -2.34 -4.93 16.12
CA LYS A 155 -2.65 -6.09 16.94
C LYS A 155 -2.01 -7.29 16.25
N THR A 156 -0.87 -7.73 16.78
CA THR A 156 -0.35 -9.06 16.46
C THR A 156 -1.33 -10.07 17.07
N SER A 157 -1.92 -10.93 16.26
CA SER A 157 -2.69 -12.06 16.78
C SER A 157 -1.69 -13.02 17.41
N THR A 158 -1.70 -13.10 18.74
CA THR A 158 -1.08 -14.19 19.50
C THR A 158 -1.91 -15.44 19.35
#